data_AF-A0A6L5QPS6-F1
#
_entry.id   AF-A0A6L5QPS6-F1
#
_cell.length_a   1.000
_cell.length_b   1.000
_cell.length_c   1.000
_cell.angle_alpha   90.00
_cell.angle_beta   90.00
_cell.angle_gamma   90.00
#
_symmetry.space_group_name_H-M   'P 1'
#
loop_
_entity.id
_entity.type
_entity.pdbx_description
1 polymer ?
#
loop_
_entity_poly.entity_id
_entity_poly.type
_entity_poly.pdbx_seq_one_letter_code
_entity_poly.pdbx_strand_id
1 'polypeptide(L)'
;MTLAFALTRRLPVKGLLPLLLSAAVSQAYAVDHGANGAADNKNQTLSGAGNVSATLSATGGNGGDGALSGGNGGAASAVLDLTALWTANATISATGGNGGNVVPANPDSGYGYGGDATASGVLHGAGAAGSATAQGGSFGGLYAGVPNAGNATSSLTALTSGAQAVDLASSAYAGLGGGASVASLLVDSGVAQPAAGHASVTGNVKAIGNDATTAGNSTATLGLRGSGNLSGSSLALAGAVFDDPYVGQSPRATALSTVTGVTSGQHDVSLTSTAKTGVRFPADGTAIANASGQSGSGKVVVGADASTVGYTYVVGAATAHAVARATEQGGSATATASADGMSSSALAEAYSVGAGSAKAVAIGSTGELLGGGSTIAHSTSTDGGQRALYASVVSASNYTATSETSFGGLGLVLPGLQSPYANGYATATAGGAAGLGGGVQAANGPGFGYVELETHHSWQQSIAADHLWLKFLDVNSTPLGYFSLDISNNGQSLYFGEFNSQSEADQFFIGHALDLGPLGVGMQNLVIHSSLATGSYGFSYILAVPEPLEWLLMLSGLTLVMVAARRKSRQS
;
A
#
# COMPACT_ATOMS: atom_id res chain seq x y z
N MET A 1 -19.21 19.63 56.22
CA MET A 1 -17.98 20.38 56.53
C MET A 1 -18.37 21.82 56.72
N THR A 2 -18.28 22.25 57.97
CA THR A 2 -18.65 23.57 58.50
C THR A 2 -17.61 24.59 58.05
N LEU A 3 -17.99 25.58 57.25
CA LEU A 3 -17.26 26.84 57.20
C LEU A 3 -18.26 27.99 57.32
N ALA A 4 -18.58 28.28 58.58
CA ALA A 4 -19.26 29.50 58.99
C ALA A 4 -18.22 30.40 59.67
N PHE A 5 -18.21 31.67 59.23
CA PHE A 5 -17.84 32.86 59.99
C PHE A 5 -16.41 32.99 60.56
N ALA A 6 -15.60 33.82 59.91
CA ALA A 6 -14.85 34.90 60.57
C ALA A 6 -14.21 35.85 59.53
N LEU A 7 -15.02 36.73 58.90
CA LEU A 7 -14.46 37.94 58.28
C LEU A 7 -15.48 39.09 58.28
N THR A 8 -15.81 39.62 59.46
CA THR A 8 -16.48 40.91 59.64
C THR A 8 -15.48 42.07 59.52
N ARG A 9 -14.75 42.12 58.40
CA ARG A 9 -14.14 43.38 57.93
C ARG A 9 -15.05 43.92 56.85
N ARG A 10 -15.56 45.15 57.05
CA ARG A 10 -16.29 45.94 56.05
C ARG A 10 -15.39 46.10 54.81
N LEU A 11 -15.42 45.14 53.90
CA LEU A 11 -14.95 45.36 52.54
C LEU A 11 -15.81 46.50 51.97
N PRO A 12 -15.21 47.59 51.48
CA PRO A 12 -15.98 48.68 50.92
C PRO A 12 -16.79 48.11 49.74
N VAL A 13 -18.11 48.23 49.79
CA VAL A 13 -19.06 47.78 48.75
C VAL A 13 -18.66 48.31 47.36
N LYS A 14 -17.92 49.43 47.31
CA LYS A 14 -17.31 50.00 46.10
C LYS A 14 -16.28 49.09 45.39
N GLY A 15 -15.67 48.12 46.08
CA GLY A 15 -14.73 47.15 45.50
C GLY A 15 -15.38 45.84 45.04
N LEU A 16 -16.58 45.51 45.54
CA LEU A 16 -17.34 44.31 45.16
C LEU A 16 -18.20 44.54 43.92
N LEU A 17 -18.69 45.77 43.72
CA LEU A 17 -19.52 46.11 42.56
C LEU A 17 -18.80 45.90 41.22
N PRO A 18 -17.52 46.31 41.04
CA PRO A 18 -16.78 46.04 39.81
C PRO A 18 -16.56 44.54 39.56
N LEU A 19 -16.37 43.76 40.64
CA LEU A 19 -16.17 42.30 40.60
C LEU A 19 -17.45 41.55 40.21
N LEU A 20 -18.60 41.98 40.76
CA LEU A 20 -19.90 41.44 40.41
C LEU A 20 -20.31 41.85 38.99
N LEU A 21 -20.01 43.08 38.58
CA LEU A 21 -20.28 43.55 37.22
C LEU A 21 -19.38 42.83 36.21
N SER A 22 -18.10 42.60 36.52
CA SER A 22 -17.21 41.81 35.66
C SER A 22 -17.65 40.35 35.58
N ALA A 23 -18.14 39.76 36.67
CA ALA A 23 -18.67 38.41 36.67
C ALA A 23 -19.98 38.31 35.86
N ALA A 24 -20.88 39.28 35.98
CA ALA A 24 -22.13 39.33 35.23
C ALA A 24 -21.91 39.58 33.73
N VAL A 25 -21.01 40.49 33.35
CA VAL A 25 -20.63 40.73 31.95
C VAL A 25 -19.90 39.51 31.37
N SER A 26 -19.04 38.84 32.15
CA SER A 26 -18.40 37.59 31.74
C SER A 26 -19.40 36.45 31.55
N GLN A 27 -20.46 36.37 32.37
CA GLN A 27 -21.52 35.38 32.21
C GLN A 27 -22.42 35.69 31.02
N ALA A 28 -22.81 36.96 30.81
CA ALA A 28 -23.60 37.37 29.65
C ALA A 28 -22.84 37.14 28.34
N TYR A 29 -21.55 37.50 28.29
CA TYR A 29 -20.71 37.23 27.13
C TYR A 29 -20.55 35.73 26.85
N ALA A 30 -20.45 34.89 27.89
CA ALA A 30 -20.37 33.43 27.75
C ALA A 30 -21.70 32.77 27.31
N VAL A 31 -22.84 33.43 27.52
CA VAL A 31 -24.15 32.99 27.03
C VAL A 31 -24.31 33.36 25.55
N ASP A 32 -23.83 34.55 25.16
CA ASP A 32 -23.85 34.99 23.76
C ASP A 32 -22.78 34.25 22.93
N HIS A 33 -21.62 33.98 23.50
CA HIS A 33 -20.49 33.30 22.85
C HIS A 33 -20.07 32.11 23.71
N GLY A 34 -20.24 30.89 23.19
CA GLY A 34 -19.89 29.68 23.90
C GLY A 34 -18.45 29.69 24.40
N ALA A 35 -18.24 29.25 25.63
CA ALA A 35 -16.90 29.24 26.23
C ALA A 35 -15.98 28.24 25.52
N ASN A 36 -14.71 28.59 25.29
CA ASN A 36 -13.75 27.62 24.76
C ASN A 36 -13.48 26.50 25.78
N GLY A 37 -13.35 25.28 25.28
CA GLY A 37 -12.91 24.12 26.03
C GLY A 37 -11.47 24.26 26.51
N ALA A 38 -11.21 23.76 27.71
CA ALA A 38 -9.87 23.78 28.29
C ALA A 38 -8.91 22.84 27.53
N ALA A 39 -7.71 23.30 27.20
CA ALA A 39 -6.67 22.42 26.67
C ALA A 39 -6.12 21.50 27.77
N ASP A 40 -5.73 20.28 27.39
CA ASP A 40 -5.04 19.33 28.29
C ASP A 40 -3.71 18.89 27.69
N ASN A 41 -2.62 19.20 28.39
CA ASN A 41 -1.27 18.87 27.97
C ASN A 41 -0.60 18.04 29.06
N LYS A 42 -0.22 16.81 28.71
CA LYS A 42 0.52 15.88 29.57
C LYS A 42 1.88 15.59 28.94
N ASN A 43 2.92 15.73 29.76
CA ASN A 43 4.28 15.33 29.38
C ASN A 43 4.86 14.49 30.52
N GLN A 44 5.43 13.33 30.20
CA GLN A 44 6.00 12.42 31.17
C GLN A 44 7.30 11.79 30.64
N THR A 45 8.32 11.75 31.49
CA THR A 45 9.55 11.00 31.25
C THR A 45 9.71 9.97 32.37
N LEU A 46 9.94 8.71 32.00
CA LEU A 46 10.07 7.59 32.94
C LEU A 46 11.31 6.77 32.59
N SER A 47 12.04 6.34 33.61
CA SER A 47 13.18 5.43 33.46
C SER A 47 13.19 4.35 34.53
N GLY A 48 13.64 3.14 34.19
CA GLY A 48 13.69 2.03 35.13
C GLY A 48 14.64 0.90 34.71
N ALA A 49 15.18 0.21 35.71
CA ALA A 49 16.19 -0.83 35.55
C ALA A 49 15.65 -2.19 35.05
N GLY A 50 14.36 -2.30 34.74
CA GLY A 50 13.72 -3.53 34.28
C GLY A 50 12.70 -3.22 33.19
N ASN A 51 11.59 -3.95 33.20
CA ASN A 51 10.43 -3.58 32.40
C ASN A 51 9.82 -2.30 32.97
N VAL A 52 9.49 -1.36 32.10
CA VAL A 52 8.80 -0.12 32.49
C VAL A 52 7.52 -0.02 31.69
N SER A 53 6.42 0.30 32.36
CA SER A 53 5.11 0.44 31.73
C SER A 53 4.51 1.79 32.10
N ALA A 54 3.93 2.47 31.11
CA ALA A 54 3.32 3.78 31.29
C ALA A 54 2.06 3.94 30.44
N THR A 55 1.06 4.62 31.02
CA THR A 55 -0.14 5.05 30.31
C THR A 55 -0.27 6.56 30.47
N LEU A 56 -0.36 7.28 29.35
CA LEU A 56 -0.51 8.73 29.34
C LEU A 56 -1.73 9.10 28.49
N SER A 57 -2.66 9.86 29.07
CA SER A 57 -3.88 10.30 28.37
C SER A 57 -4.09 11.80 28.56
N ALA A 58 -4.37 12.50 27.48
CA ALA A 58 -4.79 13.90 27.47
C ALA A 58 -6.17 14.05 26.82
N THR A 59 -7.06 14.83 27.42
CA THR A 59 -8.41 15.06 26.89
C THR A 59 -8.78 16.53 26.95
N GLY A 60 -8.95 17.14 25.79
CA GLY A 60 -9.40 18.51 25.66
C GLY A 60 -10.86 18.66 26.07
N GLY A 61 -11.18 19.75 26.77
CA GLY A 61 -12.57 20.07 27.12
C GLY A 61 -13.38 20.45 25.89
N ASN A 62 -14.69 20.19 25.90
CA ASN A 62 -15.58 20.64 24.83
C ASN A 62 -15.79 22.15 24.90
N GLY A 63 -16.02 22.77 23.74
CA GLY A 63 -16.57 24.11 23.65
C GLY A 63 -18.00 24.15 24.19
N GLY A 64 -18.35 25.23 24.87
CA GLY A 64 -19.71 25.52 25.30
C GLY A 64 -20.57 25.97 24.12
N ASP A 65 -21.88 25.76 24.23
CA ASP A 65 -22.84 26.29 23.27
C ASP A 65 -23.04 27.81 23.51
N GLY A 66 -23.33 28.57 22.46
CA GLY A 66 -23.62 30.00 22.56
C GLY A 66 -24.75 30.45 21.64
N ALA A 67 -25.33 31.62 21.90
CA ALA A 67 -26.44 32.15 21.10
C ALA A 67 -26.01 32.77 19.76
N LEU A 68 -24.80 33.33 19.70
CA LEU A 68 -24.21 34.00 18.53
C LEU A 68 -23.00 33.25 17.98
N SER A 69 -22.27 32.51 18.82
CA SER A 69 -21.19 31.62 18.39
C SER A 69 -20.95 30.45 19.33
N GLY A 70 -20.58 29.29 18.80
CA GLY A 70 -20.13 28.14 19.59
C GLY A 70 -18.69 28.32 20.07
N GLY A 71 -18.35 27.79 21.25
CA GLY A 71 -16.98 27.78 21.75
C GLY A 71 -16.12 26.74 21.03
N ASN A 72 -14.82 26.96 20.94
CA ASN A 72 -13.90 25.99 20.37
C ASN A 72 -13.64 24.85 21.36
N GLY A 73 -13.47 23.63 20.85
CA GLY A 73 -12.93 22.51 21.61
C GLY A 73 -11.48 22.77 22.02
N GLY A 74 -11.13 22.31 23.23
CA GLY A 74 -9.77 22.37 23.75
C GLY A 74 -8.86 21.38 23.04
N ALA A 75 -7.61 21.76 22.80
CA ALA A 75 -6.60 20.86 22.26
C ALA A 75 -6.15 19.82 23.31
N ALA A 76 -5.66 18.67 22.85
CA ALA A 76 -5.09 17.63 23.69
C ALA A 76 -3.68 17.21 23.23
N SER A 77 -2.74 17.12 24.16
CA SER A 77 -1.37 16.66 23.89
C SER A 77 -0.90 15.68 24.95
N ALA A 78 -0.48 14.48 24.54
CA ALA A 78 0.16 13.49 25.39
C ALA A 78 1.54 13.13 24.84
N VAL A 79 2.60 13.44 25.59
CA VAL A 79 4.00 13.19 25.21
C VAL A 79 4.66 12.30 26.26
N LEU A 80 5.16 11.13 25.85
CA LEU A 80 5.83 10.16 26.73
C LEU A 80 7.25 9.84 26.22
N ASP A 81 8.21 9.91 27.11
CA ASP A 81 9.55 9.35 26.92
C ASP A 81 9.78 8.24 27.95
N LEU A 82 9.99 7.02 27.47
CA LEU A 82 10.08 5.81 28.29
C LEU A 82 11.38 5.08 28.04
N THR A 83 12.23 5.01 29.06
CA THR A 83 13.48 4.24 29.02
C THR A 83 13.41 3.03 29.96
N ALA A 84 13.55 1.84 29.39
CA ALA A 84 13.64 0.58 30.11
C ALA A 84 14.98 -0.09 29.82
N LEU A 85 15.57 -0.79 30.79
CA LEU A 85 16.69 -1.70 30.45
C LEU A 85 16.20 -2.93 29.67
N TRP A 86 14.95 -3.36 29.91
CA TRP A 86 14.35 -4.53 29.26
C TRP A 86 13.23 -4.08 28.31
N THR A 87 11.97 -4.37 28.58
CA THR A 87 10.86 -3.96 27.70
C THR A 87 10.29 -2.60 28.13
N ALA A 88 10.17 -1.68 27.18
CA ALA A 88 9.41 -0.43 27.34
C ALA A 88 7.97 -0.64 26.85
N ASN A 89 6.98 -0.51 27.74
CA ASN A 89 5.55 -0.65 27.41
C ASN A 89 4.81 0.68 27.53
N ALA A 90 4.20 1.15 26.45
CA ALA A 90 3.53 2.46 26.44
C ALA A 90 2.14 2.45 25.82
N THR A 91 1.19 3.13 26.48
CA THR A 91 -0.10 3.47 25.89
C THR A 91 -0.29 4.98 25.98
N ILE A 92 -0.34 5.66 24.83
CA ILE A 92 -0.41 7.12 24.74
C ILE A 92 -1.69 7.48 24.00
N SER A 93 -2.52 8.33 24.59
CA SER A 93 -3.79 8.77 23.99
C SER A 93 -3.96 10.29 24.09
N ALA A 94 -4.41 10.91 23.02
CA ALA A 94 -4.84 12.31 23.02
C ALA A 94 -6.18 12.45 22.28
N THR A 95 -7.14 13.11 22.91
CA THR A 95 -8.47 13.35 22.33
C THR A 95 -8.81 14.83 22.44
N GLY A 96 -8.92 15.50 21.30
CA GLY A 96 -9.33 16.90 21.23
C GLY A 96 -10.81 17.06 21.62
N GLY A 97 -11.15 18.18 22.22
CA GLY A 97 -12.53 18.50 22.59
C GLY A 97 -13.37 18.85 21.36
N ASN A 98 -14.67 18.59 21.41
CA ASN A 98 -15.58 18.98 20.34
C ASN A 98 -15.87 20.49 20.40
N GLY A 99 -16.15 21.10 19.25
CA GLY A 99 -16.70 22.46 19.18
C GLY A 99 -18.12 22.52 19.76
N GLY A 100 -18.49 23.67 20.31
CA GLY A 100 -19.84 23.96 20.79
C GLY A 100 -20.79 24.37 19.66
N ASN A 101 -22.10 24.23 19.91
CA ASN A 101 -23.17 24.54 18.97
C ASN A 101 -23.65 25.99 19.10
N VAL A 102 -24.38 26.47 18.08
CA VAL A 102 -25.13 27.73 18.15
C VAL A 102 -26.63 27.45 18.30
N VAL A 103 -27.28 28.13 19.27
CA VAL A 103 -28.73 27.97 19.54
C VAL A 103 -29.44 29.33 19.65
N PRO A 104 -30.44 29.65 18.79
CA PRO A 104 -30.94 28.88 17.65
C PRO A 104 -29.98 28.94 16.47
N ALA A 105 -29.99 27.90 15.62
CA ALA A 105 -29.14 27.79 14.45
C ALA A 105 -29.41 28.94 13.46
N ASN A 106 -28.69 30.05 13.62
CA ASN A 106 -28.63 31.11 12.63
C ASN A 106 -27.53 30.70 11.63
N PRO A 107 -27.82 30.55 10.32
CA PRO A 107 -26.81 30.22 9.33
C PRO A 107 -25.65 31.23 9.24
N ASP A 108 -25.84 32.45 9.76
CA ASP A 108 -24.81 33.51 9.79
C ASP A 108 -23.94 33.50 11.08
N SER A 109 -24.12 32.53 11.97
CA SER A 109 -23.44 32.47 13.28
C SER A 109 -22.15 31.66 13.28
N GLY A 110 -21.16 32.07 14.09
CA GLY A 110 -19.83 31.45 14.14
C GLY A 110 -19.84 30.13 14.89
N TYR A 111 -19.57 29.02 14.22
CA TYR A 111 -19.53 27.71 14.86
C TYR A 111 -18.23 27.46 15.66
N GLY A 112 -18.31 26.59 16.67
CA GLY A 112 -17.14 26.13 17.42
C GLY A 112 -16.27 25.16 16.61
N TYR A 113 -14.96 25.36 16.63
CA TYR A 113 -13.98 24.48 16.00
C TYR A 113 -13.68 23.27 16.91
N GLY A 114 -13.39 22.10 16.33
CA GLY A 114 -12.86 20.96 17.07
C GLY A 114 -11.42 21.20 17.51
N GLY A 115 -11.04 20.71 18.68
CA GLY A 115 -9.68 20.80 19.20
C GLY A 115 -8.73 19.80 18.55
N ASP A 116 -7.48 20.20 18.30
CA ASP A 116 -6.44 19.29 17.79
C ASP A 116 -6.01 18.25 18.83
N ALA A 117 -5.51 17.11 18.38
CA ALA A 117 -4.99 16.04 19.23
C ALA A 117 -3.59 15.57 18.79
N THR A 118 -2.67 15.46 19.74
CA THR A 118 -1.31 14.95 19.52
C THR A 118 -0.93 13.89 20.54
N ALA A 119 -0.57 12.69 20.07
CA ALA A 119 -0.05 11.60 20.91
C ALA A 119 1.36 11.21 20.42
N SER A 120 2.39 11.46 21.22
CA SER A 120 3.79 11.20 20.84
C SER A 120 4.55 10.37 21.88
N GLY A 121 5.30 9.38 21.43
CA GLY A 121 6.11 8.51 22.28
C GLY A 121 7.51 8.23 21.76
N VAL A 122 8.49 8.14 22.66
CA VAL A 122 9.80 7.55 22.40
C VAL A 122 10.07 6.44 23.40
N LEU A 123 10.39 5.24 22.91
CA LEU A 123 10.62 4.04 23.71
C LEU A 123 12.05 3.55 23.54
N HIS A 124 12.77 3.41 24.64
CA HIS A 124 14.13 2.87 24.68
C HIS A 124 14.16 1.57 25.47
N GLY A 125 14.82 0.53 24.94
CA GLY A 125 15.08 -0.69 25.71
C GLY A 125 15.60 -1.88 24.90
N ALA A 126 15.56 -3.07 25.51
CA ALA A 126 15.85 -4.33 24.81
C ALA A 126 14.75 -4.73 23.81
N GLY A 127 13.51 -4.35 24.13
CA GLY A 127 12.32 -4.47 23.28
C GLY A 127 11.32 -3.38 23.62
N ALA A 128 10.23 -3.29 22.86
CA ALA A 128 9.22 -2.26 23.06
C ALA A 128 7.84 -2.78 22.64
N ALA A 129 6.82 -2.48 23.44
CA ALA A 129 5.43 -2.75 23.06
C ALA A 129 4.56 -1.54 23.36
N GLY A 130 3.51 -1.31 22.58
CA GLY A 130 2.66 -0.17 22.85
C GLY A 130 1.92 0.44 21.69
N SER A 131 1.21 1.52 21.99
CA SER A 131 0.43 2.27 21.02
C SER A 131 0.38 3.76 21.32
N ALA A 132 0.31 4.56 20.27
CA ALA A 132 -0.02 5.98 20.33
C ALA A 132 -1.27 6.26 19.50
N THR A 133 -2.31 6.86 20.11
CA THR A 133 -3.57 7.18 19.46
C THR A 133 -3.92 8.66 19.61
N ALA A 134 -4.14 9.34 18.51
CA ALA A 134 -4.65 10.72 18.50
C ALA A 134 -6.02 10.78 17.82
N GLN A 135 -6.95 11.50 18.42
CA GLN A 135 -8.28 11.72 17.88
C GLN A 135 -8.66 13.20 17.94
N GLY A 136 -8.81 13.83 16.79
CA GLY A 136 -9.23 15.23 16.69
C GLY A 136 -10.67 15.43 17.16
N GLY A 137 -10.95 16.60 17.71
CA GLY A 137 -12.28 17.01 18.12
C GLY A 137 -13.20 17.24 16.92
N SER A 138 -14.48 16.90 17.07
CA SER A 138 -15.48 17.10 16.03
C SER A 138 -16.05 18.52 16.03
N PHE A 139 -16.56 18.94 14.89
CA PHE A 139 -17.33 20.17 14.74
C PHE A 139 -18.71 20.08 15.45
N GLY A 140 -19.16 21.19 16.05
CA GLY A 140 -20.43 21.32 16.76
C GLY A 140 -21.57 21.89 15.92
N GLY A 141 -21.90 21.29 14.77
CA GLY A 141 -22.99 21.80 13.93
C GLY A 141 -23.40 20.88 12.78
N LEU A 142 -24.57 21.13 12.21
CA LEU A 142 -25.18 20.35 11.12
C LEU A 142 -24.86 20.87 9.71
N TYR A 143 -24.21 22.04 9.58
CA TYR A 143 -23.91 22.62 8.26
C TYR A 143 -22.62 22.04 7.68
N ALA A 144 -22.79 21.26 6.63
CA ALA A 144 -21.76 20.77 5.73
C ALA A 144 -21.14 21.95 4.96
N GLY A 145 -19.86 22.27 5.18
CA GLY A 145 -19.17 23.23 4.30
C GLY A 145 -18.00 24.03 4.85
N VAL A 146 -17.71 24.00 6.17
CA VAL A 146 -16.57 24.74 6.74
C VAL A 146 -15.58 23.77 7.40
N PRO A 147 -14.28 23.75 7.00
CA PRO A 147 -13.27 22.81 7.51
C PRO A 147 -12.85 23.20 8.94
N ASN A 148 -13.62 22.75 9.92
CA ASN A 148 -13.50 23.22 11.30
C ASN A 148 -13.29 22.10 12.32
N ALA A 149 -12.95 20.89 11.87
CA ALA A 149 -12.60 19.79 12.76
C ALA A 149 -11.12 19.81 13.19
N GLY A 150 -10.86 19.25 14.37
CA GLY A 150 -9.51 19.11 14.88
C GLY A 150 -8.67 18.11 14.09
N ASN A 151 -7.40 18.43 13.92
CA ASN A 151 -6.39 17.53 13.36
C ASN A 151 -5.97 16.47 14.38
N ALA A 152 -5.49 15.34 13.90
CA ALA A 152 -4.94 14.28 14.73
C ALA A 152 -3.51 13.91 14.28
N THR A 153 -2.57 13.97 15.21
CA THR A 153 -1.18 13.57 14.97
C THR A 153 -0.76 12.50 15.98
N SER A 154 -0.34 11.33 15.50
CA SER A 154 0.22 10.27 16.31
C SER A 154 1.64 9.92 15.84
N SER A 155 2.57 9.80 16.78
CA SER A 155 3.95 9.41 16.49
C SER A 155 4.51 8.50 17.57
N LEU A 156 5.12 7.40 17.17
CA LEU A 156 5.81 6.51 18.10
C LEU A 156 7.17 6.15 17.51
N THR A 157 8.22 6.28 18.31
CA THR A 157 9.58 5.86 17.93
C THR A 157 10.08 4.85 18.94
N ALA A 158 10.67 3.76 18.48
CA ALA A 158 11.37 2.82 19.33
C ALA A 158 12.83 2.64 18.89
N LEU A 159 13.72 2.77 19.87
CA LEU A 159 15.16 2.60 19.73
C LEU A 159 15.55 1.44 20.64
N THR A 160 15.65 0.25 20.07
CA THR A 160 15.87 -0.98 20.83
C THR A 160 17.17 -1.69 20.45
N SER A 161 17.68 -2.52 21.37
CA SER A 161 18.85 -3.36 21.09
C SER A 161 18.52 -4.62 20.25
N GLY A 162 17.24 -4.88 19.98
CA GLY A 162 16.78 -6.09 19.29
C GLY A 162 16.87 -7.39 20.08
N ALA A 163 17.24 -7.33 21.36
CA ALA A 163 17.28 -8.51 22.24
C ALA A 163 15.88 -9.06 22.58
N GLN A 164 14.83 -8.26 22.44
CA GLN A 164 13.43 -8.65 22.65
C GLN A 164 12.55 -8.12 21.52
N ALA A 165 11.37 -8.74 21.36
CA ALA A 165 10.44 -8.38 20.30
C ALA A 165 9.96 -6.92 20.42
N VAL A 166 9.62 -6.34 19.27
CA VAL A 166 9.01 -5.03 19.18
C VAL A 166 7.62 -5.15 18.56
N ASP A 167 6.60 -4.62 19.20
CA ASP A 167 5.22 -4.61 18.69
C ASP A 167 4.54 -3.26 18.97
N LEU A 168 4.42 -2.43 17.93
CA LEU A 168 4.01 -1.04 18.09
C LEU A 168 2.92 -0.64 17.11
N ALA A 169 2.05 0.27 17.56
CA ALA A 169 1.01 0.86 16.74
C ALA A 169 0.95 2.38 16.86
N SER A 170 0.73 3.08 15.75
CA SER A 170 0.41 4.51 15.71
C SER A 170 -0.90 4.71 14.96
N SER A 171 -1.87 5.39 15.56
CA SER A 171 -3.17 5.67 14.95
C SER A 171 -3.56 7.13 15.11
N ALA A 172 -4.01 7.76 14.04
CA ALA A 172 -4.54 9.13 14.03
C ALA A 172 -5.91 9.15 13.34
N TYR A 173 -6.89 9.74 14.02
CA TYR A 173 -8.27 9.87 13.57
C TYR A 173 -8.66 11.34 13.57
N ALA A 174 -8.83 11.93 12.41
CA ALA A 174 -9.32 13.30 12.31
C ALA A 174 -10.72 13.45 12.92
N GLY A 175 -11.03 14.65 13.42
CA GLY A 175 -12.38 14.97 13.89
C GLY A 175 -13.39 15.03 12.74
N LEU A 176 -14.68 14.96 13.08
CA LEU A 176 -15.73 15.06 12.08
C LEU A 176 -15.83 16.50 11.54
N GLY A 177 -15.51 16.71 10.26
CA GLY A 177 -15.65 18.00 9.55
C GLY A 177 -14.37 18.53 8.90
N GLY A 178 -13.57 17.66 8.25
CA GLY A 178 -12.43 18.08 7.43
C GLY A 178 -11.03 18.08 8.08
N GLY A 179 -10.85 17.45 9.25
CA GLY A 179 -9.53 17.41 9.90
C GLY A 179 -8.53 16.55 9.13
N ALA A 180 -7.24 16.88 9.24
CA ALA A 180 -6.15 16.05 8.73
C ALA A 180 -5.72 15.00 9.77
N SER A 181 -5.24 13.86 9.29
CA SER A 181 -4.68 12.79 10.13
C SER A 181 -3.26 12.44 9.72
N VAL A 182 -2.35 12.39 10.68
CA VAL A 182 -0.95 12.02 10.48
C VAL A 182 -0.57 10.97 11.51
N ALA A 183 -0.20 9.77 11.07
CA ALA A 183 0.28 8.69 11.92
C ALA A 183 1.67 8.25 11.46
N SER A 184 2.60 8.10 12.40
CA SER A 184 3.98 7.71 12.11
C SER A 184 4.53 6.73 13.15
N LEU A 185 5.25 5.71 12.66
CA LEU A 185 5.95 4.75 13.49
C LEU A 185 7.35 4.50 12.93
N LEU A 186 8.37 4.67 13.76
CA LEU A 186 9.75 4.35 13.44
C LEU A 186 10.30 3.35 14.46
N VAL A 187 10.83 2.23 13.98
CA VAL A 187 11.52 1.24 14.82
C VAL A 187 12.93 1.07 14.30
N ASP A 188 13.91 1.26 15.18
CA ASP A 188 15.29 0.82 14.98
C ASP A 188 15.66 -0.19 16.06
N SER A 189 15.74 -1.45 15.65
CA SER A 189 16.01 -2.63 16.48
C SER A 189 17.40 -3.17 16.18
N GLY A 190 18.42 -2.37 16.52
CA GLY A 190 19.81 -2.81 16.58
C GLY A 190 20.56 -2.98 15.26
N VAL A 191 20.06 -2.53 14.10
CA VAL A 191 20.78 -2.69 12.81
C VAL A 191 22.19 -2.05 12.84
N ALA A 192 22.36 -1.00 13.65
CA ALA A 192 23.64 -0.32 13.85
C ALA A 192 24.52 -0.90 14.97
N GLN A 193 24.09 -1.98 15.65
CA GLN A 193 24.75 -2.51 16.85
C GLN A 193 25.25 -3.95 16.64
N PRO A 194 26.56 -4.24 16.81
CA PRO A 194 27.15 -5.57 16.60
C PRO A 194 26.59 -6.71 17.49
N ALA A 195 25.80 -6.38 18.51
CA ALA A 195 25.23 -7.29 19.49
C ALA A 195 23.69 -7.39 19.41
N ALA A 196 23.11 -7.08 18.23
CA ALA A 196 21.67 -7.06 18.07
C ALA A 196 21.08 -8.47 18.13
N GLY A 197 20.04 -8.65 18.97
CA GLY A 197 19.26 -9.89 18.96
C GLY A 197 18.44 -10.02 17.67
N HIS A 198 17.99 -11.23 17.35
CA HIS A 198 17.19 -11.50 16.15
C HIS A 198 15.69 -11.42 16.40
N ALA A 199 15.25 -10.60 17.35
CA ALA A 199 13.85 -10.54 17.72
C ALA A 199 12.99 -9.94 16.59
N SER A 200 11.77 -10.43 16.47
CA SER A 200 10.82 -9.96 15.47
C SER A 200 10.36 -8.53 15.77
N VAL A 201 10.13 -7.76 14.71
CA VAL A 201 9.60 -6.41 14.77
C VAL A 201 8.27 -6.36 14.02
N THR A 202 7.21 -5.95 14.72
CA THR A 202 5.88 -5.70 14.18
C THR A 202 5.52 -4.23 14.33
N GLY A 203 5.03 -3.61 13.26
CA GLY A 203 4.59 -2.21 13.28
C GLY A 203 3.30 -1.98 12.50
N ASN A 204 2.37 -1.22 13.06
CA ASN A 204 1.10 -0.89 12.41
C ASN A 204 0.83 0.62 12.46
N VAL A 205 0.50 1.22 11.33
CA VAL A 205 0.23 2.66 11.22
C VAL A 205 -1.10 2.90 10.53
N LYS A 206 -1.93 3.77 11.11
CA LYS A 206 -3.25 4.08 10.60
C LYS A 206 -3.56 5.58 10.68
N ALA A 207 -3.81 6.20 9.54
CA ALA A 207 -4.27 7.59 9.45
C ALA A 207 -5.65 7.61 8.77
N ILE A 208 -6.67 8.07 9.48
CA ILE A 208 -8.03 8.22 8.95
C ILE A 208 -8.44 9.68 9.02
N GLY A 209 -8.52 10.30 7.85
CA GLY A 209 -9.14 11.59 7.61
C GLY A 209 -10.64 11.38 7.48
N ASN A 210 -11.44 12.32 7.99
CA ASN A 210 -12.88 12.14 7.98
C ASN A 210 -13.51 12.57 6.64
N ASP A 211 -14.65 11.93 6.36
CA ASP A 211 -15.49 11.96 5.17
C ASP A 211 -16.37 13.23 5.03
N ALA A 212 -16.52 14.03 6.08
CA ALA A 212 -17.52 15.08 6.10
C ALA A 212 -17.05 16.35 5.35
N THR A 213 -17.43 16.47 4.07
CA THR A 213 -17.67 17.75 3.38
C THR A 213 -16.47 18.66 3.15
N THR A 214 -15.26 18.25 3.53
CA THR A 214 -14.00 18.99 3.37
C THR A 214 -12.86 17.99 3.27
N ALA A 215 -11.80 18.32 2.53
CA ALA A 215 -10.71 17.40 2.24
C ALA A 215 -9.95 16.98 3.49
N GLY A 216 -10.21 15.77 3.99
CA GLY A 216 -9.44 15.17 5.07
C GLY A 216 -8.19 14.50 4.53
N ASN A 217 -7.04 15.18 4.56
CA ASN A 217 -5.77 14.57 4.17
C ASN A 217 -5.29 13.57 5.22
N SER A 218 -4.76 12.45 4.76
CA SER A 218 -4.32 11.34 5.62
C SER A 218 -2.93 10.88 5.23
N THR A 219 -2.00 10.90 6.19
CA THR A 219 -0.62 10.44 6.00
C THR A 219 -0.28 9.36 7.02
N ALA A 220 0.04 8.16 6.54
CA ALA A 220 0.52 7.03 7.33
C ALA A 220 1.95 6.67 6.91
N THR A 221 2.89 6.65 7.85
CA THR A 221 4.30 6.34 7.58
C THR A 221 4.87 5.32 8.57
N LEU A 222 5.37 4.20 8.06
CA LEU A 222 6.00 3.13 8.83
C LEU A 222 7.44 2.90 8.36
N GLY A 223 8.40 2.98 9.28
CA GLY A 223 9.80 2.60 9.06
C GLY A 223 10.24 1.53 10.04
N LEU A 224 10.65 0.37 9.53
CA LEU A 224 11.16 -0.75 10.31
C LEU A 224 12.63 -1.03 9.94
N ARG A 225 13.50 -1.02 10.93
CA ARG A 225 14.89 -1.47 10.81
C ARG A 225 15.13 -2.49 11.92
N GLY A 226 15.59 -3.68 11.58
CA GLY A 226 15.88 -4.68 12.59
C GLY A 226 16.83 -5.77 12.11
N SER A 227 17.30 -6.59 13.04
CA SER A 227 18.14 -7.76 12.78
C SER A 227 17.38 -9.09 12.85
N GLY A 228 16.04 -9.05 12.89
CA GLY A 228 15.14 -10.20 12.89
C GLY A 228 14.05 -10.09 11.82
N ASN A 229 13.00 -10.91 11.93
CA ASN A 229 11.86 -10.85 11.01
C ASN A 229 11.09 -9.53 11.16
N LEU A 230 10.69 -8.93 10.04
CA LEU A 230 9.92 -7.69 10.00
C LEU A 230 8.52 -7.94 9.44
N SER A 231 7.50 -7.47 10.14
CA SER A 231 6.12 -7.43 9.66
C SER A 231 5.54 -6.03 9.86
N GLY A 232 4.92 -5.47 8.84
CA GLY A 232 4.40 -4.11 8.95
C GLY A 232 3.24 -3.77 8.04
N SER A 233 2.33 -2.94 8.53
CA SER A 233 1.25 -2.38 7.73
C SER A 233 1.09 -0.88 7.92
N SER A 234 0.83 -0.16 6.82
CA SER A 234 0.50 1.26 6.81
C SER A 234 -0.81 1.48 6.06
N LEU A 235 -1.76 2.20 6.67
CA LEU A 235 -3.06 2.49 6.10
C LEU A 235 -3.37 3.99 6.18
N ALA A 236 -3.57 4.62 5.02
CA ALA A 236 -4.10 5.97 4.91
C ALA A 236 -5.49 5.94 4.25
N LEU A 237 -6.48 6.50 4.93
CA LEU A 237 -7.85 6.63 4.45
C LEU A 237 -8.22 8.10 4.43
N ALA A 238 -8.48 8.68 3.27
CA ALA A 238 -8.95 10.05 3.12
C ALA A 238 -10.34 10.06 2.49
N GLY A 239 -11.14 11.08 2.80
CA GLY A 239 -12.50 11.22 2.28
C GLY A 239 -12.79 12.65 1.82
N ALA A 240 -13.60 12.76 0.79
CA ALA A 240 -14.29 13.97 0.37
C ALA A 240 -15.71 13.60 -0.08
N VAL A 241 -16.71 13.75 0.79
CA VAL A 241 -18.12 13.68 0.41
C VAL A 241 -18.70 15.08 0.27
N PHE A 242 -19.04 15.47 -0.95
CA PHE A 242 -20.02 16.54 -1.20
C PHE A 242 -21.30 15.94 -1.78
N ASP A 243 -22.43 16.39 -1.25
CA ASP A 243 -23.77 16.07 -1.75
C ASP A 243 -24.49 17.30 -2.32
N ASP A 244 -23.83 18.45 -2.41
CA ASP A 244 -24.45 19.68 -2.89
C ASP A 244 -24.01 20.02 -4.33
N PRO A 245 -24.91 19.89 -5.32
CA PRO A 245 -24.63 20.23 -6.72
C PRO A 245 -24.46 21.74 -6.99
N TYR A 246 -24.67 22.61 -6.00
CA TYR A 246 -24.61 24.07 -6.14
C TYR A 246 -23.36 24.73 -5.56
N VAL A 247 -22.50 23.99 -4.85
CA VAL A 247 -21.25 24.50 -4.28
C VAL A 247 -20.08 24.14 -5.21
N GLY A 248 -19.16 25.09 -5.43
CA GLY A 248 -18.00 24.91 -6.32
C GLY A 248 -17.12 23.71 -5.95
N GLN A 249 -16.18 23.37 -6.84
CA GLN A 249 -15.30 22.19 -6.77
C GLN A 249 -14.87 21.83 -5.34
N SER A 250 -15.12 20.57 -4.96
CA SER A 250 -14.70 20.04 -3.66
C SER A 250 -13.18 20.12 -3.52
N PRO A 251 -12.65 20.44 -2.32
CA PRO A 251 -11.22 20.39 -2.09
C PRO A 251 -10.68 18.96 -2.28
N ARG A 252 -9.45 18.86 -2.80
CA ARG A 252 -8.77 17.60 -3.11
C ARG A 252 -8.40 16.83 -1.85
N ALA A 253 -8.87 15.59 -1.72
CA ALA A 253 -8.48 14.68 -0.64
C ALA A 253 -7.26 13.84 -1.02
N THR A 254 -6.26 13.77 -0.15
CA THR A 254 -5.04 12.99 -0.36
C THR A 254 -4.88 11.91 0.70
N ALA A 255 -4.75 10.65 0.29
CA ALA A 255 -4.29 9.55 1.13
C ALA A 255 -2.86 9.17 0.72
N LEU A 256 -1.91 9.32 1.64
CA LEU A 256 -0.53 8.93 1.47
C LEU A 256 -0.16 7.85 2.49
N SER A 257 0.20 6.67 2.02
CA SER A 257 0.67 5.56 2.84
C SER A 257 2.08 5.14 2.40
N THR A 258 2.98 4.96 3.35
CA THR A 258 4.36 4.54 3.07
C THR A 258 4.84 3.56 4.11
N VAL A 259 5.38 2.43 3.67
CA VAL A 259 6.04 1.43 4.52
C VAL A 259 7.43 1.11 3.99
N THR A 260 8.42 1.10 4.89
CA THR A 260 9.79 0.68 4.59
C THR A 260 10.28 -0.31 5.64
N GLY A 261 11.00 -1.35 5.21
CA GLY A 261 11.54 -2.37 6.09
C GLY A 261 12.90 -2.87 5.61
N VAL A 262 13.91 -2.85 6.48
CA VAL A 262 15.25 -3.35 6.17
C VAL A 262 15.71 -4.27 7.29
N THR A 263 16.03 -5.52 6.94
CA THR A 263 16.65 -6.48 7.85
C THR A 263 18.02 -6.95 7.37
N SER A 264 18.91 -7.25 8.31
CA SER A 264 20.22 -7.84 8.04
C SER A 264 20.16 -9.36 8.04
N GLY A 265 20.78 -10.03 7.06
CA GLY A 265 20.94 -11.49 7.07
C GLY A 265 19.75 -12.26 6.50
N GLN A 266 19.39 -13.38 7.12
CA GLN A 266 18.48 -14.38 6.55
C GLN A 266 17.00 -14.23 6.95
N HIS A 267 16.59 -13.05 7.39
CA HIS A 267 15.26 -12.85 7.99
C HIS A 267 14.21 -12.39 7.00
N ASP A 268 12.96 -12.71 7.29
CA ASP A 268 11.84 -12.40 6.42
C ASP A 268 11.35 -10.96 6.62
N VAL A 269 10.86 -10.37 5.54
CA VAL A 269 10.26 -9.03 5.51
C VAL A 269 8.90 -9.13 4.85
N SER A 270 7.84 -8.74 5.55
CA SER A 270 6.46 -8.72 5.06
C SER A 270 5.83 -7.36 5.30
N LEU A 271 5.61 -6.57 4.24
CA LEU A 271 5.16 -5.19 4.36
C LEU A 271 3.97 -4.89 3.45
N THR A 272 3.00 -4.14 3.97
CA THR A 272 1.84 -3.69 3.18
C THR A 272 1.60 -2.20 3.37
N SER A 273 1.46 -1.47 2.27
CA SER A 273 1.01 -0.08 2.24
C SER A 273 -0.33 0.02 1.52
N THR A 274 -1.32 0.60 2.17
CA THR A 274 -2.64 0.83 1.59
C THR A 274 -3.01 2.31 1.70
N ALA A 275 -3.40 2.92 0.58
CA ALA A 275 -3.91 4.28 0.52
C ALA A 275 -5.26 4.27 -0.22
N LYS A 276 -6.31 4.81 0.41
CA LYS A 276 -7.62 4.92 -0.22
C LYS A 276 -8.20 6.31 -0.07
N THR A 277 -8.76 6.82 -1.15
CA THR A 277 -9.55 8.06 -1.13
C THR A 277 -10.99 7.76 -1.53
N GLY A 278 -11.95 8.11 -0.67
CA GLY A 278 -13.36 8.16 -1.05
C GLY A 278 -13.70 9.51 -1.66
N VAL A 279 -14.30 9.53 -2.85
CA VAL A 279 -14.74 10.77 -3.53
C VAL A 279 -16.22 10.72 -3.90
N ARG A 280 -16.98 11.77 -3.57
CA ARG A 280 -18.36 11.98 -4.02
C ARG A 280 -18.50 13.36 -4.67
N PHE A 281 -18.89 13.34 -5.95
CA PHE A 281 -19.40 14.41 -6.83
C PHE A 281 -19.22 15.90 -6.52
N PRO A 282 -18.66 16.66 -7.48
CA PRO A 282 -17.42 16.40 -8.23
C PRO A 282 -16.22 16.64 -7.29
N ALA A 283 -15.44 15.60 -7.04
CA ALA A 283 -14.27 15.67 -6.16
C ALA A 283 -13.08 14.92 -6.78
N ASP A 284 -11.94 15.60 -6.81
CA ASP A 284 -10.65 15.03 -7.18
C ASP A 284 -10.01 14.39 -5.94
N GLY A 285 -9.45 13.19 -6.09
CA GLY A 285 -8.77 12.46 -5.02
C GLY A 285 -7.40 11.96 -5.45
N THR A 286 -6.46 11.82 -4.51
CA THR A 286 -5.15 11.23 -4.78
C THR A 286 -4.81 10.17 -3.74
N ALA A 287 -4.64 8.92 -4.18
CA ALA A 287 -4.21 7.80 -3.36
C ALA A 287 -2.78 7.40 -3.75
N ILE A 288 -1.85 7.43 -2.80
CA ILE A 288 -0.44 7.06 -3.01
C ILE A 288 -0.04 6.00 -1.98
N ALA A 289 0.33 4.82 -2.43
CA ALA A 289 0.82 3.72 -1.60
C ALA A 289 2.24 3.32 -2.00
N ASN A 290 3.19 3.40 -1.07
CA ASN A 290 4.58 3.01 -1.29
C ASN A 290 5.01 1.92 -0.31
N ALA A 291 5.57 0.81 -0.81
CA ALA A 291 6.10 -0.26 0.00
C ALA A 291 7.51 -0.66 -0.46
N SER A 292 8.49 -0.67 0.45
CA SER A 292 9.86 -1.08 0.14
C SER A 292 10.42 -2.00 1.22
N GLY A 293 10.93 -3.16 0.82
CA GLY A 293 11.45 -4.19 1.70
C GLY A 293 12.82 -4.69 1.23
N GLN A 294 13.72 -4.92 2.17
CA GLN A 294 15.04 -5.48 1.90
C GLN A 294 15.46 -6.51 2.95
N SER A 295 16.01 -7.62 2.50
CA SER A 295 16.68 -8.65 3.30
C SER A 295 17.96 -9.12 2.61
N GLY A 296 18.84 -9.82 3.35
CA GLY A 296 19.96 -10.57 2.79
C GLY A 296 19.44 -11.77 2.01
N SER A 297 19.38 -12.93 2.65
CA SER A 297 18.92 -14.20 2.03
C SER A 297 17.52 -14.63 2.47
N GLY A 298 16.76 -13.77 3.16
CA GLY A 298 15.40 -14.09 3.60
C GLY A 298 14.35 -13.92 2.50
N LYS A 299 13.08 -14.15 2.85
CA LYS A 299 11.92 -13.88 1.98
C LYS A 299 11.43 -12.46 2.17
N VAL A 300 11.36 -11.69 1.09
CA VAL A 300 10.84 -10.32 1.06
C VAL A 300 9.52 -10.29 0.30
N VAL A 301 8.44 -9.95 0.97
CA VAL A 301 7.11 -9.76 0.39
C VAL A 301 6.65 -8.34 0.68
N VAL A 302 6.36 -7.58 -0.37
CA VAL A 302 5.82 -6.23 -0.24
C VAL A 302 4.58 -6.04 -1.10
N GLY A 303 3.60 -5.32 -0.57
CA GLY A 303 2.36 -4.96 -1.24
C GLY A 303 2.09 -3.47 -1.16
N ALA A 304 1.72 -2.85 -2.27
CA ALA A 304 1.21 -1.48 -2.34
C ALA A 304 -0.17 -1.50 -3.02
N ASP A 305 -1.19 -0.94 -2.35
CA ASP A 305 -2.57 -0.83 -2.84
C ASP A 305 -3.04 0.62 -2.74
N ALA A 306 -3.27 1.26 -3.89
CA ALA A 306 -3.79 2.61 -4.01
C ALA A 306 -5.13 2.58 -4.75
N SER A 307 -6.17 3.18 -4.16
CA SER A 307 -7.50 3.21 -4.78
C SER A 307 -8.22 4.53 -4.55
N THR A 308 -8.85 5.04 -5.62
CA THR A 308 -9.79 6.14 -5.56
C THR A 308 -11.18 5.61 -5.90
N VAL A 309 -12.10 5.56 -4.92
CA VAL A 309 -13.45 5.04 -5.13
C VAL A 309 -14.42 6.20 -5.36
N GLY A 310 -15.12 6.19 -6.50
CA GLY A 310 -16.14 7.19 -6.83
C GLY A 310 -17.43 6.57 -7.38
N TYR A 311 -18.58 7.10 -6.97
CA TYR A 311 -19.90 6.49 -7.19
C TYR A 311 -20.57 6.77 -8.54
N THR A 312 -20.02 7.63 -9.41
CA THR A 312 -20.71 7.99 -10.67
C THR A 312 -19.81 8.58 -11.78
N TYR A 313 -18.56 8.96 -11.47
CA TYR A 313 -17.58 9.70 -12.31
C TYR A 313 -16.32 9.77 -11.42
N VAL A 314 -15.35 8.88 -11.62
CA VAL A 314 -14.12 8.86 -10.84
C VAL A 314 -13.18 9.92 -11.43
N VAL A 315 -12.73 10.95 -10.70
CA VAL A 315 -11.71 11.93 -11.18
C VAL A 315 -10.44 11.87 -10.32
N GLY A 316 -10.07 10.67 -9.89
CA GLY A 316 -8.97 10.43 -8.95
C GLY A 316 -7.72 9.83 -9.58
N ALA A 317 -6.56 10.17 -9.02
CA ALA A 317 -5.28 9.53 -9.34
C ALA A 317 -4.89 8.50 -8.27
N ALA A 318 -4.51 7.29 -8.70
CA ALA A 318 -4.00 6.24 -7.84
C ALA A 318 -2.57 5.87 -8.24
N THR A 319 -1.65 5.85 -7.29
CA THR A 319 -0.25 5.46 -7.51
C THR A 319 0.17 4.42 -6.48
N ALA A 320 0.60 3.25 -6.93
CA ALA A 320 1.11 2.18 -6.10
C ALA A 320 2.53 1.81 -6.53
N HIS A 321 3.48 1.83 -5.59
CA HIS A 321 4.87 1.44 -5.82
C HIS A 321 5.31 0.40 -4.78
N ALA A 322 5.78 -0.75 -5.26
CA ALA A 322 6.20 -1.89 -4.46
C ALA A 322 7.61 -2.35 -4.86
N VAL A 323 8.56 -2.39 -3.92
CA VAL A 323 9.95 -2.79 -4.15
C VAL A 323 10.40 -3.87 -3.16
N ALA A 324 10.68 -5.09 -3.62
CA ALA A 324 11.22 -6.19 -2.82
C ALA A 324 12.65 -6.52 -3.25
N ARG A 325 13.59 -6.58 -2.30
CA ARG A 325 15.01 -6.90 -2.56
C ARG A 325 15.55 -7.96 -1.62
N ALA A 326 15.91 -9.12 -2.17
CA ALA A 326 16.77 -10.10 -1.54
C ALA A 326 18.19 -9.93 -2.09
N THR A 327 19.15 -9.59 -1.23
CA THR A 327 20.49 -9.11 -1.63
C THR A 327 21.61 -10.14 -1.49
N GLU A 328 21.33 -11.29 -0.86
CA GLU A 328 22.24 -12.43 -0.74
C GLU A 328 21.64 -13.69 -1.39
N GLN A 329 22.50 -14.65 -1.71
CA GLN A 329 22.10 -15.88 -2.41
C GLN A 329 20.99 -16.64 -1.66
N GLY A 330 19.98 -17.10 -2.41
CA GLY A 330 18.91 -17.97 -1.91
C GLY A 330 17.68 -17.23 -1.38
N GLY A 331 17.75 -15.90 -1.22
CA GLY A 331 16.59 -15.10 -0.82
C GLY A 331 15.56 -14.94 -1.93
N SER A 332 14.30 -14.78 -1.55
CA SER A 332 13.18 -14.59 -2.50
C SER A 332 12.56 -13.22 -2.36
N ALA A 333 12.15 -12.62 -3.46
CA ALA A 333 11.54 -11.29 -3.50
C ALA A 333 10.20 -11.34 -4.23
N THR A 334 9.15 -10.81 -3.62
CA THR A 334 7.82 -10.66 -4.20
C THR A 334 7.32 -9.24 -3.97
N ALA A 335 7.06 -8.51 -5.07
CA ALA A 335 6.48 -7.18 -5.04
C ALA A 335 5.13 -7.18 -5.76
N THR A 336 4.11 -6.63 -5.11
CA THR A 336 2.77 -6.46 -5.69
C THR A 336 2.35 -5.00 -5.60
N ALA A 337 2.05 -4.37 -6.73
CA ALA A 337 1.49 -3.02 -6.80
C ALA A 337 0.12 -3.05 -7.48
N SER A 338 -0.88 -2.41 -6.87
CA SER A 338 -2.24 -2.30 -7.39
C SER A 338 -2.69 -0.84 -7.33
N ALA A 339 -3.05 -0.26 -8.46
CA ALA A 339 -3.54 1.11 -8.56
C ALA A 339 -4.91 1.14 -9.28
N ASP A 340 -5.92 1.67 -8.61
CA ASP A 340 -7.29 1.78 -9.13
C ASP A 340 -7.79 3.23 -9.07
N GLY A 341 -7.91 3.88 -10.23
CA GLY A 341 -8.33 5.28 -10.34
C GLY A 341 -8.39 5.74 -11.80
N MET A 342 -8.97 6.91 -12.08
CA MET A 342 -9.07 7.44 -13.44
C MET A 342 -7.68 7.62 -14.08
N SER A 343 -6.70 8.04 -13.30
CA SER A 343 -5.29 7.93 -13.65
C SER A 343 -4.60 6.95 -12.71
N SER A 344 -4.22 5.78 -13.20
CA SER A 344 -3.55 4.76 -12.39
C SER A 344 -2.10 4.54 -12.80
N SER A 345 -1.23 4.41 -11.80
CA SER A 345 0.18 4.05 -11.99
C SER A 345 0.55 2.97 -10.98
N ALA A 346 0.85 1.77 -11.46
CA ALA A 346 1.28 0.65 -10.63
C ALA A 346 2.69 0.23 -11.04
N LEU A 347 3.66 0.30 -10.12
CA LEU A 347 5.04 -0.14 -10.33
C LEU A 347 5.41 -1.20 -9.29
N ALA A 348 5.76 -2.41 -9.74
CA ALA A 348 6.25 -3.48 -8.90
C ALA A 348 7.66 -3.91 -9.32
N GLU A 349 8.60 -3.94 -8.39
CA GLU A 349 10.00 -4.30 -8.63
C GLU A 349 10.44 -5.39 -7.66
N ALA A 350 10.90 -6.52 -8.18
CA ALA A 350 11.45 -7.62 -7.41
C ALA A 350 12.88 -7.94 -7.85
N TYR A 351 13.78 -8.01 -6.87
CA TYR A 351 15.20 -8.31 -7.07
C TYR A 351 15.63 -9.45 -6.14
N SER A 352 16.31 -10.45 -6.68
CA SER A 352 16.91 -11.55 -5.93
C SER A 352 18.35 -11.82 -6.40
N VAL A 353 19.21 -12.36 -5.52
CA VAL A 353 20.57 -12.80 -5.87
C VAL A 353 20.63 -14.32 -5.84
N GLY A 354 21.38 -14.92 -6.77
CA GLY A 354 21.59 -16.36 -6.81
C GLY A 354 20.41 -17.14 -7.40
N ALA A 355 20.23 -18.37 -6.90
CA ALA A 355 19.12 -19.27 -7.25
C ALA A 355 17.76 -18.90 -6.59
N GLY A 356 17.69 -17.75 -5.92
CA GLY A 356 16.46 -17.25 -5.30
C GLY A 356 15.42 -16.80 -6.32
N SER A 357 14.16 -16.65 -5.89
CA SER A 357 13.06 -16.27 -6.79
C SER A 357 12.77 -14.77 -6.77
N ALA A 358 12.41 -14.21 -7.93
CA ALA A 358 11.95 -12.83 -8.04
C ALA A 358 10.58 -12.78 -8.76
N LYS A 359 9.58 -12.21 -8.09
CA LYS A 359 8.21 -12.09 -8.60
C LYS A 359 7.72 -10.65 -8.49
N ALA A 360 7.35 -10.05 -9.61
CA ALA A 360 6.74 -8.73 -9.66
C ALA A 360 5.34 -8.80 -10.27
N VAL A 361 4.37 -8.21 -9.59
CA VAL A 361 2.97 -8.15 -10.01
C VAL A 361 2.52 -6.70 -9.98
N ALA A 362 2.16 -6.15 -11.14
CA ALA A 362 1.60 -4.81 -11.23
C ALA A 362 0.20 -4.89 -11.83
N ILE A 363 -0.76 -4.23 -11.19
CA ILE A 363 -2.17 -4.22 -11.59
C ILE A 363 -2.64 -2.78 -11.67
N GLY A 364 -3.15 -2.40 -12.83
CA GLY A 364 -3.73 -1.10 -13.09
C GLY A 364 -5.21 -1.22 -13.45
N SER A 365 -6.04 -0.37 -12.86
CA SER A 365 -7.46 -0.27 -13.16
C SER A 365 -7.84 1.20 -13.36
N THR A 366 -8.65 1.47 -14.39
CA THR A 366 -9.21 2.81 -14.64
C THR A 366 -10.73 2.79 -14.68
N GLY A 367 -11.37 3.78 -14.06
CA GLY A 367 -12.81 4.05 -14.23
C GLY A 367 -13.16 4.48 -15.67
N GLU A 368 -14.43 4.33 -16.05
CA GLU A 368 -14.90 4.42 -17.44
C GLU A 368 -14.58 5.72 -18.22
N LEU A 369 -14.46 5.56 -19.54
CA LEU A 369 -14.53 6.54 -20.65
C LEU A 369 -13.36 7.52 -20.93
N LEU A 370 -12.59 8.00 -19.94
CA LEU A 370 -11.56 9.06 -20.20
C LEU A 370 -10.24 8.92 -19.41
N GLY A 371 -10.02 7.80 -18.72
CA GLY A 371 -8.84 7.55 -17.88
C GLY A 371 -7.67 6.92 -18.63
N GLY A 372 -6.43 7.17 -18.18
CA GLY A 372 -5.23 6.55 -18.75
C GLY A 372 -4.23 6.21 -17.64
N GLY A 373 -3.35 5.25 -17.89
CA GLY A 373 -2.43 4.81 -16.85
C GLY A 373 -1.26 3.98 -17.35
N SER A 374 -0.43 3.56 -16.40
CA SER A 374 0.75 2.75 -16.65
C SER A 374 0.91 1.67 -15.59
N THR A 375 1.18 0.45 -16.03
CA THR A 375 1.42 -0.70 -15.16
C THR A 375 2.77 -1.29 -15.53
N ILE A 376 3.72 -1.30 -14.59
CA ILE A 376 5.09 -1.72 -14.83
C ILE A 376 5.49 -2.79 -13.80
N ALA A 377 5.91 -3.95 -14.28
CA ALA A 377 6.42 -5.04 -13.43
C ALA A 377 7.86 -5.40 -13.82
N HIS A 378 8.82 -5.23 -12.91
CA HIS A 378 10.23 -5.57 -13.11
C HIS A 378 10.65 -6.73 -12.22
N SER A 379 11.19 -7.81 -12.79
CA SER A 379 11.77 -8.92 -12.04
C SER A 379 13.19 -9.23 -12.48
N THR A 380 14.09 -9.26 -11.51
CA THR A 380 15.53 -9.40 -11.74
C THR A 380 16.14 -10.42 -10.79
N SER A 381 17.02 -11.26 -11.32
CA SER A 381 17.80 -12.25 -10.56
C SER A 381 19.11 -12.61 -11.25
N THR A 382 20.19 -12.78 -10.51
CA THR A 382 21.54 -12.86 -11.07
C THR A 382 21.95 -14.25 -11.58
N ASP A 383 21.54 -15.36 -10.95
CA ASP A 383 22.10 -16.71 -11.25
C ASP A 383 21.02 -17.76 -11.57
N GLY A 384 20.08 -17.46 -12.47
CA GLY A 384 19.14 -18.47 -13.00
C GLY A 384 17.99 -18.90 -12.08
N GLY A 385 17.71 -18.16 -11.00
CA GLY A 385 16.56 -18.43 -10.13
C GLY A 385 15.18 -18.30 -10.81
N GLN A 386 14.15 -18.87 -10.17
CA GLN A 386 12.76 -18.86 -10.69
C GLN A 386 12.19 -17.45 -10.80
N ARG A 387 11.48 -17.17 -11.89
CA ARG A 387 10.92 -15.84 -12.19
C ARG A 387 9.48 -15.94 -12.65
N ALA A 388 8.65 -15.05 -12.15
CA ALA A 388 7.29 -14.88 -12.62
C ALA A 388 6.96 -13.38 -12.64
N LEU A 389 6.32 -12.94 -13.71
CA LEU A 389 5.86 -11.56 -13.85
C LEU A 389 4.46 -11.55 -14.40
N TYR A 390 3.74 -10.55 -13.95
CA TYR A 390 2.38 -10.33 -14.36
C TYR A 390 2.09 -8.84 -14.32
N ALA A 391 1.95 -8.25 -15.49
CA ALA A 391 1.34 -6.93 -15.64
C ALA A 391 -0.08 -7.12 -16.15
N SER A 392 -1.04 -6.54 -15.43
CA SER A 392 -2.46 -6.63 -15.75
C SER A 392 -3.10 -5.26 -15.77
N VAL A 393 -3.98 -5.08 -16.75
CA VAL A 393 -4.67 -3.83 -16.98
C VAL A 393 -6.15 -4.10 -17.20
N VAL A 394 -6.98 -3.37 -16.46
CA VAL A 394 -8.42 -3.28 -16.70
C VAL A 394 -8.71 -1.82 -17.04
N SER A 395 -8.93 -1.52 -18.32
CA SER A 395 -9.11 -0.14 -18.80
C SER A 395 -10.37 0.06 -19.62
N ALA A 396 -10.76 1.33 -19.76
CA ALA A 396 -11.77 1.81 -20.69
C ALA A 396 -11.19 2.77 -21.76
N SER A 397 -9.87 2.99 -21.80
CA SER A 397 -9.18 3.87 -22.76
C SER A 397 -7.68 3.52 -22.90
N ASN A 398 -6.85 4.46 -23.37
CA ASN A 398 -5.43 4.25 -23.67
C ASN A 398 -4.61 3.87 -22.42
N TYR A 399 -3.93 2.72 -22.48
CA TYR A 399 -3.14 2.22 -21.35
C TYR A 399 -1.90 1.47 -21.84
N THR A 400 -0.77 1.64 -21.15
CA THR A 400 0.47 0.90 -21.41
C THR A 400 0.80 -0.01 -20.24
N ALA A 401 0.94 -1.31 -20.50
CA ALA A 401 1.50 -2.25 -19.54
C ALA A 401 2.87 -2.73 -20.02
N THR A 402 3.87 -2.62 -19.16
CA THR A 402 5.23 -3.07 -19.43
C THR A 402 5.64 -4.11 -18.39
N SER A 403 6.22 -5.22 -18.84
CA SER A 403 6.87 -6.20 -17.96
C SER A 403 8.32 -6.36 -18.38
N GLU A 404 9.27 -6.23 -17.45
CA GLU A 404 10.69 -6.40 -17.76
C GLU A 404 11.33 -7.48 -16.92
N THR A 405 12.12 -8.33 -17.58
CA THR A 405 12.98 -9.31 -16.93
C THR A 405 14.42 -9.21 -17.35
N SER A 406 15.30 -9.36 -16.38
CA SER A 406 16.75 -9.45 -16.60
C SER A 406 17.37 -10.55 -15.79
N PHE A 407 18.29 -11.29 -16.41
CA PHE A 407 19.05 -12.35 -15.75
C PHE A 407 20.48 -12.50 -16.24
N GLY A 408 21.33 -13.05 -15.37
CA GLY A 408 22.68 -13.48 -15.74
C GLY A 408 22.68 -14.68 -16.67
N GLY A 409 23.81 -15.40 -16.75
CA GLY A 409 23.93 -16.54 -17.67
C GLY A 409 22.89 -17.63 -17.42
N LEU A 410 22.34 -18.23 -18.48
CA LEU A 410 21.59 -19.49 -18.40
C LEU A 410 22.55 -20.63 -18.03
N GLY A 411 22.77 -20.83 -16.73
CA GLY A 411 23.22 -22.12 -16.22
C GLY A 411 21.99 -23.00 -16.02
N LEU A 412 21.74 -23.95 -16.93
CA LEU A 412 20.73 -24.99 -16.76
C LEU A 412 21.16 -25.91 -15.61
N VAL A 413 20.87 -25.49 -14.38
CA VAL A 413 21.05 -26.31 -13.18
C VAL A 413 19.65 -26.62 -12.66
N LEU A 414 19.19 -27.87 -12.87
CA LEU A 414 17.94 -28.37 -12.30
C LEU A 414 17.97 -28.29 -10.76
N PRO A 415 17.09 -27.50 -10.10
CA PRO A 415 16.79 -27.68 -8.69
C PRO A 415 15.64 -28.69 -8.54
N GLY A 416 15.73 -29.55 -7.51
CA GLY A 416 14.82 -30.66 -7.28
C GLY A 416 13.34 -30.27 -7.13
N LEU A 417 12.46 -31.10 -7.71
CA LEU A 417 11.01 -31.01 -7.60
C LEU A 417 10.53 -31.18 -6.15
N GLN A 418 9.72 -30.23 -5.66
CA GLN A 418 8.71 -30.51 -4.62
C GLN A 418 7.40 -29.74 -4.89
N SER A 419 6.38 -30.52 -5.31
CA SER A 419 4.96 -30.53 -4.91
C SER A 419 4.11 -29.24 -4.75
N PRO A 420 2.77 -29.35 -4.77
CA PRO A 420 1.92 -28.43 -5.53
C PRO A 420 1.16 -27.48 -4.63
N TYR A 421 1.17 -26.19 -4.97
CA TYR A 421 0.13 -25.25 -4.55
C TYR A 421 -0.24 -24.30 -5.70
N ALA A 422 -1.54 -24.01 -5.72
CA ALA A 422 -2.22 -22.83 -6.25
C ALA A 422 -2.66 -22.82 -7.73
N ASN A 423 -3.96 -23.12 -7.89
CA ASN A 423 -4.82 -22.53 -8.90
C ASN A 423 -4.75 -20.99 -8.82
N GLY A 424 -4.70 -20.35 -9.99
CA GLY A 424 -4.97 -18.91 -10.15
C GLY A 424 -3.73 -18.11 -10.54
N TYR A 425 -3.70 -17.71 -11.82
CA TYR A 425 -2.95 -16.57 -12.35
C TYR A 425 -1.43 -16.77 -12.51
N ALA A 426 -1.06 -17.24 -13.71
CA ALA A 426 0.28 -17.28 -14.31
C ALA A 426 1.42 -17.82 -13.41
N THR A 427 1.22 -19.00 -12.82
CA THR A 427 2.29 -19.81 -12.24
C THR A 427 2.96 -20.63 -13.33
N ALA A 428 4.10 -20.17 -13.85
CA ALA A 428 5.05 -21.06 -14.50
C ALA A 428 5.77 -21.91 -13.43
N THR A 429 5.03 -22.80 -12.79
CA THR A 429 5.61 -23.97 -12.12
C THR A 429 5.67 -25.09 -13.16
N ALA A 430 6.53 -24.92 -14.17
CA ALA A 430 6.92 -26.04 -15.01
C ALA A 430 8.03 -26.80 -14.28
N GLY A 431 7.69 -27.98 -13.77
CA GLY A 431 8.69 -28.87 -13.20
C GLY A 431 9.77 -29.18 -14.23
N GLY A 432 11.03 -28.99 -13.83
CA GLY A 432 12.19 -29.64 -14.46
C GLY A 432 13.02 -28.83 -15.46
N ALA A 433 12.59 -27.67 -15.94
CA ALA A 433 13.38 -26.84 -16.86
C ALA A 433 13.43 -25.39 -16.37
N ALA A 434 14.55 -24.70 -16.60
CA ALA A 434 14.70 -23.26 -16.33
C ALA A 434 13.83 -22.45 -17.32
N GLY A 435 12.51 -22.45 -17.12
CA GLY A 435 11.55 -21.74 -17.95
C GLY A 435 11.29 -20.33 -17.45
N LEU A 436 11.26 -19.36 -18.36
CA LEU A 436 10.79 -18.01 -18.07
C LEU A 436 9.29 -17.97 -18.27
N GLY A 437 8.52 -17.58 -17.25
CA GLY A 437 7.07 -17.44 -17.33
C GLY A 437 6.65 -15.98 -17.33
N GLY A 438 5.77 -15.62 -18.25
CA GLY A 438 5.12 -14.31 -18.31
C GLY A 438 3.61 -14.48 -18.46
N GLY A 439 2.86 -13.52 -17.93
CA GLY A 439 1.43 -13.42 -18.16
C GLY A 439 1.06 -11.98 -18.43
N VAL A 440 0.27 -11.79 -19.48
CA VAL A 440 -0.25 -10.49 -19.87
C VAL A 440 -1.76 -10.59 -19.92
N GLN A 441 -2.45 -9.67 -19.27
CA GLN A 441 -3.90 -9.59 -19.35
C GLN A 441 -4.34 -8.14 -19.55
N ALA A 442 -5.14 -7.93 -20.59
CA ALA A 442 -5.82 -6.67 -20.84
C ALA A 442 -7.32 -6.89 -20.89
N ALA A 443 -8.06 -5.95 -20.32
CA ALA A 443 -9.47 -5.74 -20.61
C ALA A 443 -9.64 -4.29 -21.07
N ASN A 444 -10.34 -4.10 -22.18
CA ASN A 444 -10.74 -2.82 -22.73
C ASN A 444 -12.27 -2.75 -22.83
N GLY A 445 -12.88 -1.83 -22.09
CA GLY A 445 -14.31 -1.54 -22.14
C GLY A 445 -14.74 -0.96 -23.50
N PRO A 446 -16.05 -0.80 -23.74
CA PRO A 446 -16.56 -0.13 -24.94
C PRO A 446 -16.18 1.36 -24.91
N GLY A 447 -15.04 1.70 -25.50
CA GLY A 447 -14.47 3.05 -25.56
C GLY A 447 -13.51 3.23 -26.74
N PHE A 448 -13.13 4.48 -27.04
CA PHE A 448 -12.17 4.81 -28.09
C PHE A 448 -10.74 4.74 -27.51
N GLY A 449 -10.06 3.60 -27.59
CA GLY A 449 -8.66 3.49 -27.13
C GLY A 449 -8.03 2.13 -27.45
N TYR A 450 -6.70 2.08 -27.41
CA TYR A 450 -5.92 0.84 -27.54
C TYR A 450 -5.23 0.53 -26.21
N VAL A 451 -5.16 -0.76 -25.85
CA VAL A 451 -4.29 -1.23 -24.77
C VAL A 451 -3.04 -1.82 -25.42
N GLU A 452 -1.89 -1.26 -25.09
CA GLU A 452 -0.58 -1.74 -25.52
C GLU A 452 0.08 -2.49 -24.36
N LEU A 453 0.59 -3.67 -24.68
CA LEU A 453 1.20 -4.56 -23.72
C LEU A 453 2.56 -4.97 -24.27
N GLU A 454 3.62 -4.69 -23.51
CA GLU A 454 4.98 -4.98 -23.90
C GLU A 454 5.67 -5.80 -22.80
N THR A 455 6.32 -6.89 -23.18
CA THR A 455 7.13 -7.69 -22.27
C THR A 455 8.54 -7.86 -22.81
N HIS A 456 9.52 -7.46 -22.01
CA HIS A 456 10.94 -7.58 -22.31
C HIS A 456 11.57 -8.73 -21.51
N HIS A 457 12.34 -9.54 -22.22
CA HIS A 457 13.21 -10.56 -21.64
C HIS A 457 14.64 -10.34 -22.10
N SER A 458 15.53 -10.02 -21.16
CA SER A 458 16.95 -9.80 -21.43
C SER A 458 17.81 -10.84 -20.72
N TRP A 459 18.74 -11.45 -21.45
CA TRP A 459 19.65 -12.45 -20.89
C TRP A 459 20.93 -12.69 -21.65
N GLN A 460 21.92 -13.23 -20.95
CA GLN A 460 23.15 -13.70 -21.56
C GLN A 460 23.03 -15.17 -21.97
N GLN A 461 23.04 -15.43 -23.27
CA GLN A 461 23.10 -16.77 -23.82
C GLN A 461 24.56 -17.26 -23.89
N SER A 462 24.90 -18.30 -23.11
CA SER A 462 26.27 -18.83 -23.03
C SER A 462 26.63 -19.79 -24.17
N ILE A 463 25.65 -20.47 -24.76
CA ILE A 463 25.83 -21.50 -25.80
C ILE A 463 24.75 -21.29 -26.86
N ALA A 464 25.08 -21.46 -28.14
CA ALA A 464 24.05 -21.40 -29.17
C ALA A 464 22.97 -22.46 -28.89
N ALA A 465 21.71 -22.09 -29.08
CA ALA A 465 20.61 -23.03 -29.00
C ALA A 465 19.96 -23.20 -30.36
N ASP A 466 19.62 -24.44 -30.69
CA ASP A 466 19.05 -24.76 -32.00
C ASP A 466 17.71 -24.06 -32.21
N HIS A 467 16.86 -23.98 -31.18
CA HIS A 467 15.53 -23.36 -31.25
C HIS A 467 15.08 -22.76 -29.91
N LEU A 468 14.59 -21.51 -29.94
CA LEU A 468 13.83 -20.90 -28.86
C LEU A 468 12.34 -21.17 -29.08
N TRP A 469 11.66 -21.72 -28.08
CA TRP A 469 10.23 -21.99 -28.13
C TRP A 469 9.46 -21.09 -27.18
N LEU A 470 8.34 -20.55 -27.65
CA LEU A 470 7.33 -19.88 -26.83
C LEU A 470 6.07 -20.74 -26.81
N LYS A 471 5.71 -21.24 -25.63
CA LYS A 471 4.51 -22.04 -25.44
C LYS A 471 3.44 -21.27 -24.69
N PHE A 472 2.25 -21.19 -25.25
CA PHE A 472 1.09 -20.61 -24.57
C PHE A 472 0.46 -21.65 -23.63
N LEU A 473 0.12 -21.22 -22.42
CA LEU A 473 -0.36 -22.10 -21.34
C LEU A 473 -1.86 -22.00 -21.13
N ASP A 474 -2.36 -20.77 -21.11
CA ASP A 474 -3.75 -20.47 -20.78
C ASP A 474 -4.16 -19.15 -21.44
N VAL A 475 -5.45 -19.03 -21.71
CA VAL A 475 -6.08 -17.87 -22.35
C VAL A 475 -7.31 -17.48 -21.55
N ASN A 476 -7.46 -16.18 -21.28
CA ASN A 476 -8.68 -15.61 -20.73
C ASN A 476 -9.24 -14.58 -21.71
N SER A 477 -10.47 -14.78 -22.20
CA SER A 477 -11.04 -13.95 -23.25
C SER A 477 -12.52 -13.59 -23.04
N THR A 478 -12.88 -12.36 -23.42
CA THR A 478 -14.26 -11.88 -23.61
C THR A 478 -14.37 -11.35 -25.06
N PRO A 479 -15.56 -10.99 -25.60
CA PRO A 479 -15.72 -10.68 -27.03
C PRO A 479 -14.65 -9.72 -27.58
N LEU A 480 -13.82 -10.22 -28.49
CA LEU A 480 -12.72 -9.48 -29.11
C LEU A 480 -13.16 -8.77 -30.39
N GLY A 481 -12.63 -7.56 -30.61
CA GLY A 481 -12.71 -6.86 -31.90
C GLY A 481 -11.47 -7.10 -32.76
N TYR A 482 -10.33 -6.55 -32.34
CA TYR A 482 -9.03 -6.70 -33.03
C TYR A 482 -7.92 -6.88 -32.00
N PHE A 483 -7.03 -7.83 -32.26
CA PHE A 483 -5.86 -8.14 -31.44
C PHE A 483 -4.64 -8.38 -32.35
N SER A 484 -3.47 -7.85 -31.98
CA SER A 484 -2.22 -8.08 -32.70
C SER A 484 -1.13 -8.60 -31.76
N LEU A 485 -0.22 -9.41 -32.29
CA LEU A 485 0.96 -9.94 -31.60
C LEU A 485 2.20 -9.77 -32.48
N ASP A 486 3.22 -9.12 -31.95
CA ASP A 486 4.56 -9.02 -32.53
C ASP A 486 5.58 -9.56 -31.53
N ILE A 487 6.52 -10.37 -32.02
CA ILE A 487 7.61 -10.91 -31.22
C ILE A 487 8.90 -10.60 -31.96
N SER A 488 9.83 -9.93 -31.29
CA SER A 488 11.13 -9.59 -31.84
C SER A 488 12.27 -9.97 -30.89
N ASN A 489 13.46 -10.20 -31.43
CA ASN A 489 14.68 -10.36 -30.65
C ASN A 489 15.77 -9.42 -31.18
N ASN A 490 16.34 -8.59 -30.31
CA ASN A 490 17.33 -7.58 -30.68
C ASN A 490 16.86 -6.67 -31.84
N GLY A 491 15.55 -6.37 -31.89
CA GLY A 491 14.92 -5.57 -32.93
C GLY A 491 14.64 -6.31 -34.25
N GLN A 492 14.98 -7.61 -34.37
CA GLN A 492 14.56 -8.43 -35.51
C GLN A 492 13.21 -9.09 -35.22
N SER A 493 12.21 -8.85 -36.05
CA SER A 493 10.90 -9.52 -35.92
C SER A 493 11.05 -11.02 -36.22
N LEU A 494 10.57 -11.82 -35.27
CA LEU A 494 10.54 -13.28 -35.32
C LEU A 494 9.14 -13.79 -35.69
N TYR A 495 8.11 -13.06 -35.26
CA TYR A 495 6.72 -13.40 -35.53
C TYR A 495 5.86 -12.14 -35.53
N PHE A 496 4.89 -12.10 -36.45
CA PHE A 496 3.83 -11.10 -36.46
C PHE A 496 2.51 -11.77 -36.84
N GLY A 497 1.44 -11.47 -36.09
CA GLY A 497 0.10 -11.99 -36.33
C GLY A 497 -0.98 -10.99 -35.94
N GLU A 498 -2.05 -10.94 -36.72
CA GLU A 498 -3.25 -10.15 -36.45
C GLU A 498 -4.46 -11.08 -36.40
N PHE A 499 -5.36 -10.81 -35.46
CA PHE A 499 -6.52 -11.64 -35.17
C PHE A 499 -7.76 -10.76 -35.15
N ASN A 500 -8.70 -11.05 -36.05
CA ASN A 500 -9.90 -10.23 -36.26
C ASN A 500 -11.14 -10.83 -35.56
N SER A 501 -10.96 -11.94 -34.83
CA SER A 501 -12.03 -12.57 -34.06
C SER A 501 -11.47 -13.34 -32.87
N GLN A 502 -12.29 -13.48 -31.82
CA GLN A 502 -11.95 -14.30 -30.66
C GLN A 502 -11.67 -15.76 -31.05
N SER A 503 -12.44 -16.34 -31.96
CA SER A 503 -12.23 -17.71 -32.43
C SER A 503 -10.89 -17.92 -33.13
N GLU A 504 -10.42 -16.93 -33.88
CA GLU A 504 -9.13 -16.99 -34.58
C GLU A 504 -7.96 -16.89 -33.59
N ALA A 505 -8.07 -15.97 -32.62
CA ALA A 505 -7.11 -15.87 -31.53
C ALA A 505 -7.08 -17.16 -30.70
N ASP A 506 -8.23 -17.66 -30.24
CA ASP A 506 -8.31 -18.85 -29.41
C ASP A 506 -7.72 -20.10 -30.11
N GLN A 507 -7.91 -20.23 -31.43
CA GLN A 507 -7.27 -21.29 -32.22
C GLN A 507 -5.75 -21.19 -32.24
N PHE A 508 -5.20 -19.97 -32.23
CA PHE A 508 -3.77 -19.75 -32.22
C PHE A 508 -3.16 -19.89 -30.82
N PHE A 509 -3.82 -19.46 -29.75
CA PHE A 509 -3.23 -19.44 -28.42
C PHE A 509 -3.46 -20.72 -27.62
N ILE A 510 -4.58 -21.44 -27.80
CA ILE A 510 -4.90 -22.60 -26.97
C ILE A 510 -4.02 -23.80 -27.34
N GLY A 511 -3.04 -24.11 -26.48
CA GLY A 511 -2.19 -25.30 -26.60
C GLY A 511 -1.14 -25.21 -27.72
N HIS A 512 -0.91 -24.03 -28.28
CA HIS A 512 0.05 -23.81 -29.35
C HIS A 512 1.46 -23.52 -28.80
N ALA A 513 2.46 -23.90 -29.57
CA ALA A 513 3.86 -23.56 -29.32
C ALA A 513 4.44 -22.95 -30.60
N LEU A 514 5.10 -21.82 -30.45
CA LEU A 514 5.74 -21.08 -31.53
C LEU A 514 7.25 -21.31 -31.47
N ASP A 515 7.80 -21.80 -32.58
CA ASP A 515 9.25 -21.85 -32.79
C ASP A 515 9.71 -20.47 -33.25
N LEU A 516 10.49 -19.81 -32.39
CA LEU A 516 11.05 -18.48 -32.63
C LEU A 516 12.39 -18.54 -33.39
N GLY A 517 12.84 -19.74 -33.76
CA GLY A 517 14.06 -19.96 -34.50
C GLY A 517 15.32 -20.06 -33.62
N PRO A 518 16.50 -20.12 -34.26
CA PRO A 518 17.76 -20.35 -33.56
C PRO A 518 18.18 -19.17 -32.70
N LEU A 519 18.77 -19.46 -31.55
CA LEU A 519 19.25 -18.46 -30.61
C LEU A 519 20.79 -18.39 -30.65
N GLY A 520 21.31 -17.22 -31.01
CA GLY A 520 22.75 -16.96 -31.02
C GLY A 520 23.36 -16.91 -29.62
N VAL A 521 24.69 -17.02 -29.54
CA VAL A 521 25.46 -16.74 -28.31
C VAL A 521 25.49 -15.23 -28.07
N GLY A 522 25.48 -14.81 -26.80
CA GLY A 522 25.55 -13.40 -26.40
C GLY A 522 24.25 -12.86 -25.82
N MET A 523 24.18 -11.53 -25.69
CA MET A 523 23.01 -10.87 -25.12
C MET A 523 21.81 -11.03 -26.05
N GLN A 524 20.72 -11.55 -25.49
CA GLN A 524 19.42 -11.66 -26.14
C GLN A 524 18.48 -10.64 -25.50
N ASN A 525 17.61 -10.05 -26.32
CA ASN A 525 16.57 -9.13 -25.87
C ASN A 525 15.29 -9.44 -26.64
N LEU A 526 14.51 -10.37 -26.10
CA LEU A 526 13.22 -10.75 -26.66
C LEU A 526 12.15 -9.76 -26.18
N VAL A 527 11.40 -9.21 -27.13
CA VAL A 527 10.27 -8.32 -26.88
C VAL A 527 9.02 -8.98 -27.42
N ILE A 528 8.01 -9.13 -26.57
CA ILE A 528 6.67 -9.61 -26.94
C ILE A 528 5.75 -8.41 -26.79
N HIS A 529 5.26 -7.91 -27.91
CA HIS A 529 4.36 -6.78 -27.99
C HIS A 529 2.98 -7.25 -28.45
N SER A 530 1.92 -6.80 -27.78
CA SER A 530 0.55 -7.06 -28.22
C SER A 530 -0.31 -5.82 -28.05
N SER A 531 -1.27 -5.67 -28.97
CA SER A 531 -2.22 -4.56 -28.94
C SER A 531 -3.65 -5.08 -28.98
N LEU A 532 -4.54 -4.42 -28.24
CA LEU A 532 -5.96 -4.77 -28.16
C LEU A 532 -6.83 -3.52 -28.38
N ALA A 533 -7.71 -3.59 -29.38
CA ALA A 533 -8.61 -2.48 -29.70
C ALA A 533 -9.89 -2.48 -28.85
N THR A 534 -10.55 -3.63 -28.66
CA THR A 534 -11.78 -3.76 -27.87
C THR A 534 -11.91 -5.16 -27.29
N GLY A 535 -12.55 -5.30 -26.12
CA GLY A 535 -12.77 -6.58 -25.45
C GLY A 535 -11.70 -6.89 -24.42
N SER A 536 -11.61 -8.13 -23.95
CA SER A 536 -10.54 -8.57 -23.05
C SER A 536 -9.84 -9.78 -23.63
N TYR A 537 -8.51 -9.72 -23.66
CA TYR A 537 -7.66 -10.84 -23.97
C TYR A 537 -6.48 -10.88 -23.01
N GLY A 538 -6.20 -12.07 -22.49
CA GLY A 538 -4.99 -12.34 -21.75
C GLY A 538 -4.48 -13.72 -22.07
N PHE A 539 -3.16 -13.86 -22.09
CA PHE A 539 -2.49 -15.13 -22.28
C PHE A 539 -1.30 -15.24 -21.34
N SER A 540 -0.99 -16.47 -20.96
CA SER A 540 0.23 -16.81 -20.22
C SER A 540 1.10 -17.71 -21.08
N TYR A 541 2.42 -17.56 -20.95
CA TYR A 541 3.38 -18.30 -21.76
C TYR A 541 4.62 -18.70 -20.97
N ILE A 542 5.33 -19.69 -21.50
CA ILE A 542 6.67 -20.10 -21.05
C ILE A 542 7.62 -20.04 -22.24
N LEU A 543 8.82 -19.48 -22.01
CA LEU A 543 9.96 -19.61 -22.91
C LEU A 543 10.80 -20.81 -22.50
N ALA A 544 11.14 -21.65 -23.48
CA ALA A 544 11.97 -22.82 -23.27
C ALA A 544 12.99 -22.98 -24.41
N VAL A 545 14.19 -23.39 -24.04
CA VAL A 545 15.18 -23.93 -24.95
C VAL A 545 15.27 -25.43 -24.65
N PRO A 546 14.58 -26.28 -25.42
CA PRO A 546 14.59 -27.71 -25.15
C PRO A 546 15.98 -28.27 -25.41
N GLU A 547 16.57 -28.94 -24.42
CA GLU A 547 17.85 -29.61 -24.63
C GLU A 547 17.69 -30.86 -25.51
N PRO A 548 18.72 -31.28 -26.28
CA PRO A 548 18.69 -32.52 -27.04
C PRO A 548 18.32 -33.76 -26.21
N LEU A 549 18.65 -33.75 -24.90
CA LEU A 549 18.35 -34.85 -23.99
C LEU A 549 16.87 -34.88 -23.56
N GLU A 550 16.19 -33.73 -23.52
CA GLU A 550 14.75 -33.64 -23.25
C GLU A 550 13.93 -34.18 -24.42
N TRP A 551 14.36 -33.92 -25.65
CA TRP A 551 13.80 -34.57 -26.83
C TRP A 551 13.97 -36.08 -26.76
N LEU A 552 15.12 -36.58 -26.31
CA LEU A 552 15.35 -38.01 -26.11
C LEU A 552 14.48 -38.60 -24.99
N LEU A 553 14.25 -37.87 -23.90
CA LEU A 553 13.36 -38.30 -22.81
C LEU A 553 11.88 -38.29 -23.22
N MET A 554 11.45 -37.27 -23.96
CA MET A 554 10.10 -37.18 -24.48
C MET A 554 9.85 -38.26 -25.55
N LEU A 555 10.80 -38.47 -26.47
CA LEU A 555 10.74 -39.55 -27.47
C LEU A 555 10.76 -40.92 -26.80
N SER A 556 11.62 -41.14 -25.80
CA SER A 556 11.71 -42.42 -25.08
C SER A 556 10.42 -42.72 -24.30
N GLY A 557 9.84 -41.71 -23.64
CA GLY A 557 8.52 -41.79 -23.00
C GLY A 557 7.40 -42.12 -24.00
N LEU A 558 7.40 -41.47 -25.18
CA LEU A 558 6.43 -41.75 -26.23
C LEU A 558 6.57 -43.18 -26.78
N THR A 559 7.80 -43.68 -26.98
CA THR A 559 8.03 -45.08 -27.36
C THR A 559 7.56 -46.06 -26.29
N LEU A 560 7.75 -45.76 -25.01
CA LEU A 560 7.26 -46.61 -23.91
C LEU A 560 5.73 -46.70 -23.90
N VAL A 561 5.04 -45.57 -24.12
CA VAL A 561 3.57 -45.53 -24.25
C VAL A 561 3.11 -46.29 -25.48
N MET A 562 3.78 -46.15 -26.62
CA MET A 562 3.45 -46.92 -27.84
C MET A 562 3.69 -48.42 -27.65
N VAL A 563 4.76 -48.83 -26.98
CA VAL A 563 5.05 -50.25 -26.68
C VAL A 563 4.02 -50.83 -25.70
N ALA A 564 3.61 -50.06 -24.69
CA ALA A 564 2.55 -50.45 -23.76
C ALA A 564 1.19 -50.56 -24.45
N ALA A 565 0.83 -49.62 -25.32
CA ALA A 565 -0.38 -49.66 -26.12
C ALA A 565 -0.42 -50.87 -27.07
N ARG A 566 0.72 -51.20 -27.72
CA ARG A 566 0.86 -52.39 -28.59
C ARG A 566 0.78 -53.71 -27.84
N ARG A 567 1.20 -53.76 -26.57
CA ARG A 567 1.04 -54.95 -25.73
C ARG A 567 -0.42 -55.17 -25.34
N LYS A 568 -1.14 -54.07 -25.05
CA LYS A 568 -2.57 -54.13 -24.72
C LYS A 568 -3.44 -54.54 -25.91
N SER A 569 -3.11 -54.10 -27.12
CA SER A 569 -3.83 -54.49 -28.36
C SER A 569 -3.54 -55.91 -28.85
N ARG A 570 -2.60 -56.65 -28.24
CA ARG A 570 -2.33 -58.07 -28.51
C ARG A 570 -2.92 -59.00 -27.45
N GLN A 571 -3.51 -58.45 -26.39
CA GLN A 571 -4.18 -59.19 -25.31
C GLN A 571 -5.72 -59.05 -25.36
N SER A 572 -6.24 -58.29 -26.32
CA SER A 572 -7.62 -58.37 -26.82
C SER A 572 -7.61 -59.13 -28.14
#